data_AF-D5EBL8-F1
#
_entry.id   AF-D5EBL8-F1
#
_cell.length_a   1.000
_cell.length_b   1.000
_cell.length_c   1.000
_cell.angle_alpha   90.00
_cell.angle_beta   90.00
_cell.angle_gamma   90.00
#
_symmetry.space_group_name_H-M   'P 1'
#
loop_
_entity.id
_entity.type
_entity.pdbx_description
1 polymer ?
#
loop_
_entity_poly.entity_id
_entity_poly.type
_entity_poly.pdbx_seq_one_letter_code
_entity_poly.pdbx_strand_id
1 'polypeptide(L)'
;MVETSLTESLYTAIGDAFFYIPAVIAVIIFVLIGWIAGRTLGKIGAKLIEKTGLDATVDNTFIGNMLQRAEITTKDFFGAVIKWFVYIIFAAIIIDYLEIGVVADFITLLLAYVPLVIAASIVLVIGLIIVDFVARTTATILSATGVDEKLEQGPAGGPIKASNMKPSAMIAGVIKLFGYLFFIAAAANILQLELITDFLVAVTAYIPRLLLGVLILALGLLSVDFLMDYVKATIQEMDVEGAEVFTPLLRGFLFLVVILIALDTMLVDTGILYTFLEPLGWGIAVVVAFKWGIKDALVEYAKQNK
;
A
#
# COMPACT_ATOMS: atom_id res chain seq x y z
N MET A 1 19.77 -70.99 3.85
CA MET A 1 20.45 -69.70 3.60
C MET A 1 19.50 -68.50 3.63
N VAL A 2 18.22 -68.62 3.23
CA VAL A 2 17.24 -67.51 3.29
C VAL A 2 16.62 -67.32 4.69
N GLU A 3 16.46 -68.39 5.48
CA GLU A 3 15.91 -68.26 6.84
C GLU A 3 16.86 -67.51 7.79
N THR A 4 18.18 -67.73 7.64
CA THR A 4 19.22 -67.08 8.44
C THR A 4 19.32 -65.57 8.17
N SER A 5 19.13 -65.12 6.92
CA SER A 5 19.12 -63.69 6.59
C SER A 5 17.90 -62.94 7.13
N LEU A 6 16.75 -63.62 7.22
CA LEU A 6 15.53 -63.06 7.82
C LEU A 6 15.65 -62.95 9.34
N THR A 7 16.24 -63.96 9.99
CA THR A 7 16.45 -63.91 11.44
C THR A 7 17.49 -62.86 11.83
N GLU A 8 18.57 -62.70 11.06
CA GLU A 8 19.54 -61.63 11.27
C GLU A 8 18.91 -60.25 11.04
N SER A 9 18.13 -60.06 9.97
CA SER A 9 17.43 -58.78 9.71
C SER A 9 16.44 -58.42 10.83
N LEU A 10 15.71 -59.41 11.35
CA LEU A 10 14.79 -59.22 12.48
C LEU A 10 15.55 -58.90 13.78
N TYR A 11 16.67 -59.57 14.02
CA TYR A 11 17.48 -59.31 15.21
C TYR A 11 18.12 -57.91 15.17
N THR A 12 18.61 -57.47 14.01
CA THR A 12 19.09 -56.10 13.79
C THR A 12 17.97 -55.08 13.94
N ALA A 13 16.80 -55.30 13.33
CA ALA A 13 15.66 -54.38 13.45
C ALA A 13 15.12 -54.28 14.89
N ILE A 14 15.10 -55.39 15.64
CA ILE A 14 14.72 -55.39 17.06
C ILE A 14 15.80 -54.71 17.90
N GLY A 15 17.08 -54.97 17.63
CA GLY A 15 18.20 -54.31 18.30
C GLY A 15 18.14 -52.79 18.13
N ASP A 16 17.92 -52.32 16.90
CA ASP A 16 17.77 -50.91 16.55
C ASP A 16 16.53 -50.30 17.23
N ALA A 17 15.41 -51.03 17.31
CA ALA A 17 14.20 -50.59 18.01
C ALA A 17 14.44 -50.25 19.49
N PHE A 18 15.33 -50.97 20.18
CA PHE A 18 15.70 -50.67 21.57
C PHE A 18 16.49 -49.36 21.71
N PHE A 19 17.26 -48.95 20.69
CA PHE A 19 17.97 -47.67 20.69
C PHE A 19 17.05 -46.46 20.47
N TYR A 20 15.85 -46.65 19.89
CA TYR A 20 14.86 -45.58 19.73
C TYR A 20 13.98 -45.34 20.97
N ILE A 21 13.92 -46.27 21.93
CA ILE A 21 13.09 -46.12 23.15
C ILE A 21 13.48 -44.86 23.96
N PRO A 22 14.76 -44.58 24.25
CA PRO A 22 15.16 -43.34 24.91
C PRO A 22 14.75 -42.09 24.14
N ALA A 23 14.85 -42.11 22.81
CA ALA A 23 14.48 -40.99 21.96
C ALA A 23 12.97 -40.71 22.03
N VAL A 24 12.13 -41.75 21.96
CA VAL A 24 10.68 -41.62 22.10
C VAL A 24 10.28 -41.02 23.45
N ILE A 25 10.94 -41.43 24.54
CA ILE A 25 10.71 -40.86 25.88
C ILE A 25 11.05 -39.37 25.91
N ALA A 26 12.20 -38.98 25.35
CA ALA A 26 12.60 -37.58 25.28
C ALA A 26 11.60 -36.74 24.46
N VAL A 27 11.13 -37.25 23.32
CA VAL A 27 10.08 -36.59 22.51
C VAL A 27 8.80 -36.39 23.32
N ILE A 28 8.34 -37.41 24.04
CA ILE A 28 7.14 -37.32 24.90
C ILE A 28 7.33 -36.23 25.96
N ILE A 29 8.50 -36.16 26.59
CA ILE A 29 8.84 -35.13 27.57
C ILE A 29 8.78 -33.74 26.92
N PHE A 30 9.41 -33.53 25.76
CA PHE A 30 9.38 -32.25 25.06
C PHE A 30 7.97 -31.84 24.64
N VAL A 31 7.14 -32.78 24.16
CA VAL A 31 5.72 -32.50 23.83
C VAL A 31 4.97 -32.03 25.07
N LEU A 32 5.15 -32.72 26.20
CA LEU A 32 4.51 -32.35 27.46
C LEU A 32 4.95 -30.95 27.93
N ILE A 33 6.26 -30.67 27.91
CA ILE A 33 6.78 -29.35 28.30
C ILE A 33 6.26 -28.27 27.36
N GLY A 34 6.28 -28.50 26.04
CA GLY A 34 5.80 -27.54 25.06
C GLY A 34 4.33 -27.22 25.20
N TRP A 35 3.52 -28.24 25.49
CA TRP A 35 2.09 -28.06 25.76
C TRP A 35 1.83 -27.21 27.02
N ILE A 36 2.57 -27.46 28.12
CA ILE A 36 2.47 -26.67 29.35
C ILE A 36 2.97 -25.24 29.13
N ALA A 37 4.15 -25.10 28.52
CA ALA A 37 4.80 -23.82 28.25
C ALA A 37 3.92 -22.94 27.36
N GLY A 38 3.40 -23.47 26.25
CA GLY A 38 2.56 -22.71 25.32
C GLY A 38 1.30 -22.19 26.01
N ARG A 39 0.62 -23.03 26.79
CA ARG A 39 -0.56 -22.59 27.56
C ARG A 39 -0.23 -21.53 28.61
N THR A 40 0.92 -21.63 29.25
CA THR A 40 1.35 -20.70 30.30
C THR A 40 1.74 -19.35 29.69
N LEU A 41 2.62 -19.36 28.70
CA LEU A 41 3.08 -18.17 27.97
C LEU A 41 1.94 -17.49 27.22
N GLY A 42 1.03 -18.25 26.60
CA GLY A 42 -0.16 -17.71 25.95
C GLY A 42 -1.08 -16.96 26.93
N LYS A 43 -1.27 -17.49 28.15
CA LYS A 43 -2.03 -16.79 29.20
C LYS A 43 -1.32 -15.52 29.66
N ILE A 44 0.00 -15.57 29.86
CA ILE A 44 0.79 -14.41 30.28
C ILE A 44 0.73 -13.33 29.20
N GLY A 45 0.97 -13.68 27.94
CA GLY A 45 0.92 -12.77 26.80
C GLY A 45 -0.45 -12.13 26.60
N ALA A 46 -1.52 -12.91 26.66
CA ALA A 46 -2.89 -12.38 26.61
C ALA A 46 -3.15 -11.35 27.73
N LYS A 47 -2.65 -11.62 28.95
CA LYS A 47 -2.78 -10.72 30.10
C LYS A 47 -1.93 -9.45 29.96
N LEU A 48 -0.78 -9.54 29.29
CA LEU A 48 0.05 -8.37 28.97
C LEU A 48 -0.63 -7.46 27.95
N ILE A 49 -1.19 -8.02 26.87
CA ILE A 49 -1.97 -7.28 25.87
C ILE A 49 -3.09 -6.49 26.54
N GLU A 50 -3.88 -7.15 27.39
CA GLU A 50 -4.97 -6.54 28.17
C GLU A 50 -4.46 -5.43 29.09
N LYS A 51 -3.37 -5.67 29.83
CA LYS A 51 -2.81 -4.67 30.75
C LYS A 51 -2.26 -3.42 30.04
N THR A 52 -1.81 -3.56 28.80
CA THR A 52 -1.24 -2.47 28.01
C THR A 52 -2.26 -1.62 27.25
N GLY A 53 -3.54 -2.01 27.22
CA GLY A 53 -4.57 -1.33 26.42
C GLY A 53 -4.41 -1.54 24.90
N LEU A 54 -3.62 -2.54 24.52
CA LEU A 54 -3.35 -2.89 23.12
C LEU A 54 -4.60 -3.45 22.44
N ASP A 55 -5.50 -4.06 23.21
CA ASP A 55 -6.82 -4.51 22.78
C ASP A 55 -7.63 -3.38 22.12
N ALA A 56 -7.79 -2.24 22.79
CA ALA A 56 -8.53 -1.11 22.27
C ALA A 56 -7.88 -0.51 21.00
N THR A 57 -6.55 -0.58 20.90
CA THR A 57 -5.83 -0.09 19.72
C THR A 57 -6.06 -1.01 18.53
N VAL A 58 -5.95 -2.33 18.74
CA VAL A 58 -6.13 -3.34 17.68
C VAL A 58 -7.59 -3.43 17.24
N ASP A 59 -8.54 -3.31 18.15
CA ASP A 59 -9.99 -3.37 17.85
C ASP A 59 -10.43 -2.29 16.87
N ASN A 60 -9.76 -1.13 16.85
CA ASN A 60 -10.02 -0.05 15.90
C ASN A 60 -9.32 -0.22 14.54
N THR A 61 -8.56 -1.29 14.34
CA THR A 61 -7.88 -1.60 13.07
C THR A 61 -8.69 -2.55 12.20
N PHE A 62 -8.25 -2.74 10.95
CA PHE A 62 -8.81 -3.74 10.04
C PHE A 62 -8.76 -5.16 10.64
N ILE A 63 -7.68 -5.51 11.36
CA ILE A 63 -7.53 -6.81 12.01
C ILE A 63 -8.54 -6.96 13.14
N GLY A 64 -8.72 -5.93 13.97
CA GLY A 64 -9.75 -5.92 15.03
C GLY A 64 -11.16 -6.16 14.49
N ASN A 65 -11.51 -5.49 13.39
CA ASN A 65 -12.79 -5.70 12.72
C ASN A 65 -12.96 -7.13 12.19
N MET A 66 -11.90 -7.77 11.70
CA MET A 66 -11.93 -9.18 11.29
C MET A 66 -12.08 -10.13 12.48
N LEU A 67 -11.37 -9.87 13.58
CA LEU A 67 -11.44 -10.66 14.80
C LEU A 67 -12.85 -10.60 15.42
N GLN A 68 -13.43 -9.40 15.50
CA GLN A 68 -14.80 -9.21 15.99
C GLN A 68 -15.83 -9.93 15.13
N ARG A 69 -15.67 -9.92 13.80
CA ARG A 69 -16.54 -10.69 12.89
C ARG A 69 -16.42 -12.20 13.06
N ALA A 70 -15.26 -12.68 13.51
CA ALA A 70 -15.04 -14.07 13.85
C ALA A 70 -15.43 -14.42 15.30
N GLU A 71 -16.00 -13.47 16.05
CA GLU A 71 -16.28 -13.59 17.48
C GLU A 71 -15.04 -13.94 18.33
N ILE A 72 -13.85 -13.55 17.86
CA ILE A 72 -12.57 -13.76 18.53
C ILE A 72 -12.15 -12.44 19.20
N THR A 73 -11.80 -12.50 20.49
CA THR A 73 -11.26 -11.32 21.17
C THR A 73 -9.76 -11.12 20.86
N THR A 74 -9.29 -9.88 20.86
CA THR A 74 -7.87 -9.57 20.59
C THR A 74 -6.93 -10.34 21.54
N LYS A 75 -7.26 -10.44 22.83
CA LYS A 75 -6.49 -11.23 23.80
C LYS A 75 -6.43 -12.72 23.45
N ASP A 76 -7.54 -13.30 22.97
CA ASP A 76 -7.59 -14.72 22.61
C ASP A 76 -6.80 -14.99 21.34
N PHE A 77 -6.86 -14.08 20.37
CA PHE A 77 -6.04 -14.14 19.16
C PHE A 77 -4.55 -14.13 19.50
N PHE A 78 -4.08 -13.11 20.22
CA PHE A 78 -2.65 -13.02 20.59
C PHE A 78 -2.22 -14.18 21.48
N GLY A 79 -3.06 -14.61 22.43
CA GLY A 79 -2.81 -15.81 23.24
C GLY A 79 -2.72 -17.09 22.41
N ALA A 80 -3.52 -17.21 21.35
CA ALA A 80 -3.47 -18.33 20.40
C ALA A 80 -2.21 -18.29 19.54
N VAL A 81 -1.83 -17.12 19.02
CA VAL A 81 -0.60 -16.92 18.25
C VAL A 81 0.62 -17.31 19.08
N ILE A 82 0.70 -16.83 20.33
CA ILE A 82 1.79 -17.18 21.25
C ILE A 82 1.84 -18.68 21.55
N LYS A 83 0.69 -19.32 21.82
CA LYS A 83 0.61 -20.78 22.02
C LYS A 83 1.15 -21.53 20.81
N TRP A 84 0.71 -21.16 19.61
CA TRP A 84 1.11 -21.80 18.37
C TRP A 84 2.61 -21.65 18.12
N PHE A 85 3.15 -20.46 18.37
CA PHE A 85 4.57 -20.18 18.26
C PHE A 85 5.42 -21.04 19.20
N VAL A 86 4.99 -21.18 20.47
CA VAL A 86 5.67 -22.04 21.44
C VAL A 86 5.59 -23.51 21.01
N TYR A 87 4.46 -23.98 20.50
CA TYR A 87 4.35 -25.35 20.01
C TYR A 87 5.27 -25.62 18.82
N ILE A 88 5.43 -24.64 17.92
CA ILE A 88 6.40 -24.74 16.83
C ILE A 88 7.83 -24.83 17.37
N ILE A 89 8.20 -24.00 18.36
CA ILE A 89 9.53 -24.06 18.98
C ILE A 89 9.79 -25.43 19.63
N PHE A 90 8.79 -26.03 20.29
CA PHE A 90 8.97 -27.36 20.88
C PHE A 90 8.98 -28.49 19.84
N ALA A 91 8.13 -28.41 18.82
CA ALA A 91 8.18 -29.33 17.68
C ALA A 91 9.56 -29.26 17.01
N ALA A 92 10.09 -28.06 16.88
CA ALA A 92 11.42 -27.78 16.38
C ALA A 92 12.51 -28.46 17.22
N ILE A 93 12.53 -28.25 18.54
CA ILE A 93 13.47 -28.90 19.46
C ILE A 93 13.38 -30.43 19.37
N ILE A 94 12.16 -30.98 19.25
CA ILE A 94 11.94 -32.41 19.07
C ILE A 94 12.61 -32.92 17.81
N ILE A 95 12.46 -32.20 16.70
CA ILE A 95 12.99 -32.64 15.42
C ILE A 95 14.52 -32.50 15.35
N ASP A 96 15.08 -31.45 15.96
CA ASP A 96 16.52 -31.29 16.15
C ASP A 96 17.11 -32.44 16.99
N TYR A 97 16.45 -32.78 18.10
CA TYR A 97 16.82 -33.91 18.95
C TYR A 97 16.74 -35.27 18.23
N LEU A 98 15.84 -35.41 17.25
CA LEU A 98 15.75 -36.59 16.38
C LEU A 98 16.81 -36.61 15.27
N GLU A 99 17.73 -35.63 15.25
CA GLU A 99 18.82 -35.48 14.28
C GLU A 99 18.35 -35.46 12.82
N ILE A 100 17.13 -34.96 12.57
CA ILE A 100 16.66 -34.73 11.21
C ILE A 100 17.35 -33.44 10.72
N GLY A 101 18.60 -33.54 10.24
CA GLY A 101 19.50 -32.41 10.02
C GLY A 101 18.94 -31.23 9.22
N VAL A 102 18.03 -31.47 8.27
CA VAL A 102 17.33 -30.42 7.50
C VAL A 102 16.47 -29.51 8.39
N VAL A 103 15.98 -30.03 9.49
CA VAL A 103 15.08 -29.31 10.39
C VAL A 103 15.85 -28.52 11.45
N ALA A 104 17.00 -29.00 11.92
CA ALA A 104 17.86 -28.29 12.87
C ALA A 104 18.22 -26.87 12.40
N ASP A 105 18.58 -26.72 11.12
CA ASP A 105 18.88 -25.42 10.50
C ASP A 105 17.64 -24.51 10.43
N PHE A 106 16.49 -25.08 10.08
CA PHE A 106 15.22 -24.36 10.09
C PHE A 106 14.85 -23.86 11.49
N ILE A 107 15.17 -24.62 12.54
CA ILE A 107 14.88 -24.26 13.93
C ILE A 107 15.77 -23.12 14.38
N THR A 108 17.06 -23.20 14.08
CA THR A 108 18.02 -22.14 14.38
C THR A 108 17.60 -20.83 13.72
N LEU A 109 17.13 -20.90 12.47
CA LEU A 109 16.54 -19.77 11.76
C LEU A 109 15.29 -19.23 12.49
N LEU A 110 14.33 -20.10 12.86
CA LEU A 110 13.13 -19.68 13.58
C LEU A 110 13.43 -19.01 14.94
N LEU A 111 14.42 -19.54 15.68
CA LEU A 111 14.88 -18.94 16.94
C LEU A 111 15.49 -17.55 16.73
N ALA A 112 16.19 -17.34 15.61
CA ALA A 112 16.72 -16.03 15.23
C ALA A 112 15.62 -15.03 14.85
N TYR A 113 14.45 -15.51 14.39
CA TYR A 113 13.30 -14.64 14.10
C TYR A 113 12.53 -14.20 15.35
N VAL A 114 12.60 -14.91 16.49
CA VAL A 114 11.84 -14.53 17.71
C VAL A 114 12.16 -13.11 18.17
N PRO A 115 13.44 -12.70 18.34
CA PRO A 115 13.78 -11.35 18.73
C PRO A 115 13.35 -10.30 17.69
N LEU A 116 13.46 -10.63 16.40
CA LEU A 116 13.04 -9.74 15.31
C LEU A 116 11.54 -9.50 15.33
N VAL A 117 10.73 -10.54 15.54
CA VAL A 117 9.27 -10.44 15.65
C VAL A 117 8.88 -9.58 16.84
N ILE A 118 9.54 -9.75 17.99
CA ILE A 118 9.29 -8.91 19.17
C ILE A 118 9.64 -7.45 18.87
N ALA A 119 10.82 -7.19 18.29
CA ALA A 119 11.27 -5.84 17.95
C ALA A 119 10.32 -5.16 16.93
N ALA A 120 9.95 -5.87 15.87
CA ALA A 120 9.01 -5.38 14.86
C ALA A 120 7.63 -5.09 15.45
N SER A 121 7.13 -5.97 16.34
CA SER A 121 5.87 -5.77 17.05
C SER A 121 5.90 -4.54 17.94
N ILE A 122 6.98 -4.33 18.71
CA ILE A 122 7.17 -3.15 19.55
C ILE A 122 7.18 -1.88 18.70
N VAL A 123 7.96 -1.85 17.61
CA VAL A 123 8.05 -0.71 16.71
C VAL A 123 6.71 -0.41 16.05
N LEU A 124 5.99 -1.44 15.60
CA LEU A 124 4.67 -1.29 15.00
C LEU A 124 3.68 -0.69 16.00
N VAL A 125 3.57 -1.27 17.20
CA VAL A 125 2.64 -0.81 18.24
C VAL A 125 2.93 0.64 18.64
N ILE A 126 4.19 0.94 19.01
CA ILE A 126 4.58 2.28 19.44
C ILE A 126 4.36 3.27 18.29
N GLY A 127 4.72 2.87 17.08
CA GLY A 127 4.56 3.68 15.88
C GLY A 127 3.12 4.06 15.59
N LEU A 128 2.20 3.08 15.62
CA LEU A 128 0.78 3.35 15.39
C LEU A 128 0.20 4.32 16.44
N ILE A 129 0.58 4.17 17.71
CA ILE A 129 0.19 5.09 18.79
C ILE A 129 0.70 6.51 18.51
N ILE A 130 1.98 6.65 18.12
CA ILE A 130 2.57 7.95 17.79
C ILE A 130 1.82 8.59 16.62
N VAL A 131 1.55 7.84 15.56
CA VAL A 131 0.85 8.35 14.37
C VAL A 131 -0.55 8.84 14.71
N ASP A 132 -1.29 8.07 15.52
CA ASP A 132 -2.61 8.48 15.97
C ASP A 132 -2.56 9.77 16.79
N PHE A 133 -1.59 9.88 17.69
CA PHE A 133 -1.38 11.09 18.49
C PHE A 133 -1.04 12.30 17.61
N VAL A 134 -0.10 12.16 16.68
CA VAL A 134 0.31 13.23 15.76
C VAL A 134 -0.85 13.66 14.90
N ALA A 135 -1.55 12.72 14.25
CA ALA A 135 -2.67 13.02 13.37
C ALA A 135 -3.81 13.73 14.11
N ARG A 136 -4.16 13.28 15.33
CA ARG A 136 -5.19 13.94 16.14
C ARG A 136 -4.77 15.35 16.55
N THR A 137 -3.53 15.52 16.99
CA THR A 137 -2.98 16.84 17.36
C THR A 137 -3.01 17.78 16.16
N THR A 138 -2.57 17.33 14.99
CA THR A 138 -2.60 18.11 13.75
C THR A 138 -4.03 18.46 13.33
N ALA A 139 -4.98 17.53 13.43
CA ALA A 139 -6.40 17.82 13.15
C ALA A 139 -6.94 18.94 14.05
N THR A 140 -6.68 18.84 15.35
CA THR A 140 -7.12 19.83 16.34
C THR A 140 -6.52 21.20 16.05
N ILE A 141 -5.22 21.28 15.78
CA ILE A 141 -4.54 22.54 15.44
C ILE A 141 -5.13 23.15 14.16
N LEU A 142 -5.30 22.35 13.10
CA LEU A 142 -5.84 22.81 11.83
C LEU A 142 -7.26 23.35 11.97
N SER A 143 -8.12 22.61 12.68
CA SER A 143 -9.49 23.05 12.97
C SER A 143 -9.50 24.34 13.80
N ALA A 144 -8.62 24.49 14.80
CA ALA A 144 -8.52 25.71 15.60
C ALA A 144 -8.02 26.93 14.82
N THR A 145 -7.22 26.73 13.77
CA THR A 145 -6.73 27.82 12.90
C THR A 145 -7.75 28.30 11.87
N GLY A 146 -8.94 27.68 11.82
CA GLY A 146 -10.00 28.04 10.88
C GLY A 146 -9.77 27.55 9.46
N VAL A 147 -8.91 26.52 9.27
CA VAL A 147 -8.65 25.92 7.95
C VAL A 147 -9.90 25.27 7.39
N ASP A 148 -10.73 24.70 8.27
CA ASP A 148 -11.98 24.04 7.90
C ASP A 148 -12.95 25.06 7.27
N GLU A 149 -13.18 26.19 7.95
CA GLU A 149 -14.08 27.24 7.48
C GLU A 149 -13.58 27.90 6.18
N LYS A 150 -12.27 28.17 6.07
CA LYS A 150 -11.70 28.81 4.88
C LYS A 150 -11.82 27.95 3.62
N LEU A 151 -11.63 26.64 3.75
CA LEU A 151 -11.73 25.72 2.62
C LEU A 151 -13.19 25.40 2.26
N GLU A 152 -14.08 25.33 3.25
CA GLU A 152 -15.52 25.14 3.04
C GLU A 152 -16.23 26.34 2.41
N GLN A 153 -15.69 27.55 2.56
CA GLN A 153 -16.21 28.77 1.95
C GLN A 153 -15.59 29.06 0.57
N GLY A 154 -14.51 28.35 0.20
CA GLY A 154 -13.83 28.53 -1.07
C GLY A 154 -14.53 27.86 -2.27
N PRO A 155 -13.96 27.99 -3.48
CA PRO A 155 -14.46 27.35 -4.71
C PRO A 155 -14.59 25.82 -4.59
N ALA A 156 -13.79 25.20 -3.72
CA ALA A 156 -13.80 23.77 -3.44
C ALA A 156 -14.77 23.36 -2.31
N GLY A 157 -15.48 24.30 -1.70
CA GLY A 157 -16.33 24.05 -0.53
C GLY A 157 -17.58 23.23 -0.82
N GLY A 158 -18.15 23.32 -2.03
CA GLY A 158 -19.32 22.55 -2.45
C GLY A 158 -19.09 21.03 -2.40
N PRO A 159 -18.06 20.50 -3.10
CA PRO A 159 -17.68 19.09 -3.02
C PRO A 159 -17.30 18.62 -1.61
N ILE A 160 -16.62 19.46 -0.82
CA ILE A 160 -16.19 19.11 0.55
C ILE A 160 -17.40 18.94 1.47
N LYS A 161 -18.37 19.87 1.44
CA LYS A 161 -19.59 19.77 2.24
C LYS A 161 -20.45 18.55 1.89
N ALA A 162 -20.46 18.15 0.61
CA ALA A 162 -21.16 16.95 0.17
C ALA A 162 -20.53 15.65 0.72
N SER A 163 -19.23 15.66 1.03
CA SER A 163 -18.53 14.50 1.61
C SER A 163 -18.77 14.30 3.11
N ASN A 164 -19.36 15.30 3.79
CA ASN A 164 -19.53 15.33 5.25
C ASN A 164 -18.21 15.13 6.05
N MET A 165 -17.06 15.39 5.42
CA MET A 165 -15.73 15.28 6.03
C MET A 165 -15.07 16.66 6.12
N LYS A 166 -14.47 16.96 7.28
CA LYS A 166 -13.74 18.21 7.50
C LYS A 166 -12.36 18.20 6.82
N PRO A 167 -11.88 19.31 6.24
CA PRO A 167 -10.54 19.39 5.67
C PRO A 167 -9.41 19.02 6.63
N SER A 168 -9.48 19.46 7.89
CA SER A 168 -8.55 19.09 8.97
C SER A 168 -8.50 17.57 9.18
N ALA A 169 -9.65 16.90 9.11
CA ALA A 169 -9.75 15.45 9.23
C ALA A 169 -9.18 14.73 8.00
N MET A 170 -9.31 15.30 6.80
CA MET A 170 -8.68 14.76 5.59
C MET A 170 -7.15 14.81 5.70
N ILE A 171 -6.59 15.96 6.11
CA ILE A 171 -5.14 16.12 6.31
C ILE A 171 -4.64 15.14 7.38
N ALA A 172 -5.36 15.01 8.49
CA ALA A 172 -5.04 14.03 9.51
C ALA A 172 -5.13 12.59 8.99
N GLY A 173 -6.11 12.28 8.14
CA GLY A 173 -6.23 10.98 7.46
C GLY A 173 -5.01 10.67 6.58
N VAL A 174 -4.50 11.67 5.84
CA VAL A 174 -3.26 11.54 5.07
C VAL A 174 -2.08 11.25 6.00
N ILE A 175 -1.91 12.02 7.08
CA ILE A 175 -0.85 11.77 8.07
C ILE A 175 -0.93 10.36 8.65
N LYS A 176 -2.14 9.88 8.96
CA LYS A 176 -2.35 8.49 9.43
C LYS A 176 -1.92 7.47 8.39
N LEU A 177 -2.34 7.65 7.14
CA LEU A 177 -2.00 6.74 6.05
C LEU A 177 -0.48 6.63 5.86
N PHE A 178 0.21 7.76 5.73
CA PHE A 178 1.66 7.79 5.58
C PHE A 178 2.38 7.24 6.81
N GLY A 179 1.95 7.64 8.01
CA GLY A 179 2.52 7.17 9.25
C GLY A 179 2.37 5.66 9.42
N TYR A 180 1.20 5.10 9.13
CA TYR A 180 0.96 3.66 9.20
C TYR A 180 1.82 2.90 8.20
N LEU A 181 1.86 3.35 6.93
CA LEU A 181 2.72 2.72 5.93
C LEU A 181 4.20 2.77 6.33
N PHE A 182 4.67 3.90 6.87
CA PHE A 182 6.04 4.05 7.34
C PHE A 182 6.37 3.06 8.46
N PHE A 183 5.53 2.94 9.48
CA PHE A 183 5.78 2.01 10.59
C PHE A 183 5.59 0.54 10.21
N ILE A 184 4.67 0.23 9.28
CA ILE A 184 4.55 -1.13 8.71
C ILE A 184 5.80 -1.46 7.90
N ALA A 185 6.32 -0.53 7.09
CA ALA A 185 7.57 -0.73 6.35
C ALA A 185 8.77 -0.89 7.29
N ALA A 186 8.84 -0.10 8.37
CA ALA A 186 9.88 -0.25 9.39
C ALA A 186 9.80 -1.62 10.08
N ALA A 187 8.60 -2.09 10.44
CA ALA A 187 8.40 -3.42 11.01
C ALA A 187 8.78 -4.53 10.02
N ALA A 188 8.38 -4.41 8.75
CA ALA A 188 8.76 -5.34 7.68
C ALA A 188 10.29 -5.39 7.49
N ASN A 189 10.96 -4.24 7.56
CA ASN A 189 12.41 -4.15 7.48
C ASN A 189 13.10 -4.85 8.66
N ILE A 190 12.58 -4.69 9.89
CA ILE A 190 13.09 -5.42 11.06
C ILE A 190 12.90 -6.93 10.90
N LEU A 191 11.78 -7.35 10.31
CA LEU A 191 11.53 -8.75 9.97
C LEU A 191 12.35 -9.24 8.76
N GLN A 192 13.18 -8.38 8.16
CA GLN A 192 13.99 -8.67 6.97
C GLN A 192 13.15 -9.10 5.76
N LEU A 193 11.93 -8.55 5.64
CA LEU A 193 11.04 -8.80 4.52
C LEU A 193 11.29 -7.78 3.40
N GLU A 194 12.45 -7.86 2.74
CA GLU A 194 12.94 -6.88 1.76
C GLU A 194 11.89 -6.56 0.69
N LEU A 195 11.31 -7.58 0.06
CA LEU A 195 10.25 -7.42 -0.95
C LEU A 195 9.04 -6.60 -0.43
N ILE A 196 8.63 -6.85 0.82
CA ILE A 196 7.49 -6.16 1.43
C ILE A 196 7.87 -4.72 1.79
N THR A 197 9.07 -4.50 2.32
CA THR A 197 9.59 -3.17 2.62
C THR A 197 9.67 -2.33 1.35
N ASP A 198 10.25 -2.85 0.27
CA ASP A 198 10.39 -2.14 -1.01
C ASP A 198 9.02 -1.80 -1.60
N PHE A 199 8.09 -2.75 -1.57
CA PHE A 199 6.72 -2.51 -1.99
C PHE A 199 6.06 -1.41 -1.17
N LEU A 200 6.15 -1.44 0.16
CA LEU A 200 5.55 -0.42 1.02
C LEU A 200 6.19 0.95 0.83
N VAL A 201 7.50 1.02 0.63
CA VAL A 201 8.21 2.27 0.30
C VAL A 201 7.75 2.80 -1.05
N ALA A 202 7.61 1.94 -2.06
CA ALA A 202 7.09 2.32 -3.37
C ALA A 202 5.64 2.84 -3.28
N VAL A 203 4.75 2.14 -2.55
CA VAL A 203 3.37 2.59 -2.30
C VAL A 203 3.36 3.94 -1.59
N THR A 204 4.21 4.12 -0.58
CA THR A 204 4.32 5.37 0.17
C THR A 204 4.79 6.52 -0.72
N ALA A 205 5.74 6.27 -1.62
CA ALA A 205 6.23 7.26 -2.59
C ALA A 205 5.24 7.55 -3.72
N TYR A 206 4.32 6.62 -3.99
CA TYR A 206 3.28 6.77 -5.01
C TYR A 206 2.14 7.68 -4.57
N ILE A 207 1.74 7.65 -3.29
CA ILE A 207 0.60 8.45 -2.79
C ILE A 207 0.74 9.96 -3.04
N PRO A 208 1.89 10.62 -2.76
CA PRO A 208 2.05 12.06 -3.07
C PRO A 208 1.89 12.34 -4.56
N ARG A 209 2.46 11.49 -5.42
CA ARG A 209 2.38 11.61 -6.87
C ARG A 209 0.95 11.45 -7.37
N LEU A 210 0.21 10.49 -6.79
CA LEU A 210 -1.20 10.30 -7.06
C LEU A 210 -2.01 11.55 -6.72
N LEU A 211 -1.81 12.11 -5.52
CA LEU A 211 -2.48 13.34 -5.09
C LEU A 211 -2.12 14.54 -5.98
N LEU A 212 -0.85 14.68 -6.37
CA LEU A 212 -0.41 15.72 -7.30
C LEU A 212 -1.09 15.58 -8.66
N GLY A 213 -1.20 14.37 -9.21
CA GLY A 213 -1.91 14.14 -10.46
C GLY A 213 -3.39 14.50 -10.37
N VAL A 214 -4.07 14.11 -9.29
CA VAL A 214 -5.48 14.51 -9.05
C VAL A 214 -5.61 16.04 -8.93
N LEU A 215 -4.66 16.70 -8.27
CA LEU A 215 -4.64 18.15 -8.13
C LEU A 215 -4.38 18.85 -9.48
N ILE A 216 -3.49 18.31 -10.31
CA ILE A 216 -3.25 18.77 -11.68
C ILE A 216 -4.51 18.61 -12.53
N LEU A 217 -5.26 17.51 -12.40
CA LEU A 217 -6.56 17.39 -13.05
C LEU A 217 -7.51 18.48 -12.55
N ALA A 218 -7.74 18.59 -11.24
CA ALA A 218 -8.69 19.55 -10.69
C ALA A 218 -8.38 21.00 -11.11
N LEU A 219 -7.13 21.44 -10.96
CA LEU A 219 -6.72 22.80 -11.29
C LEU A 219 -6.55 23.01 -12.80
N GLY A 220 -6.04 22.01 -13.50
CA GLY A 220 -5.82 22.07 -14.94
C GLY A 220 -7.13 22.16 -15.70
N LEU A 221 -8.12 21.33 -15.36
CA LEU A 221 -9.45 21.38 -15.97
C LEU A 221 -10.10 22.76 -15.75
N LEU A 222 -10.02 23.29 -14.52
CA LEU A 222 -10.49 24.64 -14.20
C LEU A 222 -9.75 25.70 -15.02
N SER A 223 -8.43 25.55 -15.18
CA SER A 223 -7.60 26.47 -15.99
C SER A 223 -7.99 26.42 -17.47
N VAL A 224 -8.34 25.26 -18.02
CA VAL A 224 -8.83 25.14 -19.40
C VAL A 224 -10.09 25.97 -19.60
N ASP A 225 -11.04 25.93 -18.68
CA ASP A 225 -12.27 26.71 -18.79
C ASP A 225 -11.98 28.22 -18.81
N PHE A 226 -11.16 28.71 -17.87
CA PHE A 226 -10.73 30.11 -17.84
C PHE A 226 -10.01 30.55 -19.13
N LEU A 227 -9.06 29.74 -19.61
CA LEU A 227 -8.32 30.03 -20.83
C LEU A 227 -9.25 30.04 -22.05
N MET A 228 -10.16 29.09 -22.13
CA MET A 228 -11.09 28.99 -23.26
C MET A 228 -12.10 30.11 -23.29
N ASP A 229 -12.56 30.60 -22.14
CA ASP A 229 -13.49 31.72 -22.08
C ASP A 229 -12.80 33.03 -22.47
N TYR A 230 -11.53 33.22 -22.07
CA TYR A 230 -10.70 34.33 -22.55
C TYR A 230 -10.48 34.27 -24.07
N VAL A 231 -10.07 33.12 -24.60
CA VAL A 231 -9.86 32.92 -26.04
C VAL A 231 -11.13 33.17 -26.84
N LYS A 232 -12.29 32.70 -26.35
CA LYS A 232 -13.58 32.96 -27.00
C LYS A 232 -13.90 34.45 -27.09
N ALA A 233 -13.69 35.19 -26.00
CA ALA A 233 -13.95 36.63 -25.97
C ALA A 233 -13.10 37.37 -27.01
N THR A 234 -11.81 37.06 -27.08
CA THR A 234 -10.90 37.69 -28.06
C THR A 234 -11.26 37.33 -29.50
N ILE A 235 -11.58 36.06 -29.78
CA ILE A 235 -11.93 35.63 -31.14
C ILE A 235 -13.24 36.27 -31.62
N GLN A 236 -14.22 36.46 -30.73
CA GLN A 236 -15.48 37.11 -31.07
C GLN A 236 -15.32 38.59 -31.41
N GLU A 237 -14.34 39.29 -30.81
CA GLU A 237 -14.04 40.68 -31.15
C GLU A 237 -13.37 40.85 -32.52
N MET A 238 -12.69 39.82 -32.99
CA MET A 238 -11.88 39.85 -34.21
C MET A 238 -12.61 39.35 -35.48
N ASP A 239 -13.87 38.93 -35.37
CA ASP A 239 -14.69 38.37 -36.46
C ASP A 239 -13.95 37.29 -37.29
N VAL A 240 -13.24 36.38 -36.59
CA VAL A 240 -12.37 35.41 -37.24
C VAL A 240 -13.17 34.27 -37.86
N GLU A 241 -13.07 34.12 -39.18
CA GLU A 241 -13.70 33.05 -39.94
C GLU A 241 -13.18 31.66 -39.48
N GLY A 242 -14.08 30.79 -38.99
CA GLY A 242 -13.75 29.44 -38.50
C GLY A 242 -13.58 29.30 -36.98
N ALA A 243 -13.90 30.34 -36.21
CA ALA A 243 -13.94 30.31 -34.74
C ALA A 243 -14.75 29.13 -34.16
N GLU A 244 -15.85 28.76 -34.83
CA GLU A 244 -16.77 27.69 -34.40
C GLU A 244 -16.11 26.32 -34.33
N VAL A 245 -15.12 26.04 -35.20
CA VAL A 245 -14.40 24.76 -35.23
C VAL A 245 -13.14 24.82 -34.36
N PHE A 246 -12.44 25.96 -34.36
CA PHE A 246 -11.19 26.13 -33.63
C PHE A 246 -11.39 26.08 -32.11
N THR A 247 -12.44 26.73 -31.61
CA THR A 247 -12.73 26.84 -30.17
C THR A 247 -12.92 25.48 -29.48
N PRO A 248 -13.83 24.59 -29.93
CA PRO A 248 -13.99 23.27 -29.31
C PRO A 248 -12.75 22.39 -29.51
N LEU A 249 -12.04 22.52 -30.63
CA LEU A 249 -10.80 21.78 -30.89
C LEU A 249 -9.70 22.16 -29.89
N LEU A 250 -9.47 23.45 -29.70
CA LEU A 250 -8.49 23.95 -28.72
C LEU A 250 -8.86 23.53 -27.30
N ARG A 251 -10.15 23.62 -26.94
CA ARG A 251 -10.64 23.14 -25.64
C ARG A 251 -10.33 21.66 -25.43
N GLY A 252 -10.67 20.81 -26.41
CA GLY A 252 -10.38 19.38 -26.35
C GLY A 252 -8.89 19.06 -26.25
N PHE A 253 -8.05 19.79 -27.00
CA PHE A 253 -6.60 19.67 -26.94
C PHE A 253 -6.05 20.02 -25.56
N LEU A 254 -6.46 21.15 -24.99
CA LEU A 254 -6.00 21.57 -23.65
C LEU A 254 -6.44 20.58 -22.57
N PHE A 255 -7.68 20.06 -22.64
CA PHE A 255 -8.15 19.00 -21.75
C PHE A 255 -7.25 17.77 -21.83
N LEU A 256 -6.91 17.35 -23.04
CA LEU A 256 -6.07 16.19 -23.28
C LEU A 256 -4.65 16.42 -22.71
N VAL A 257 -4.05 17.59 -22.94
CA VAL A 257 -2.76 17.96 -22.37
C VAL A 257 -2.77 17.89 -20.84
N VAL A 258 -3.80 18.45 -20.19
CA VAL A 258 -3.94 18.38 -18.73
C VAL A 258 -4.03 16.94 -18.24
N ILE A 259 -4.80 16.09 -18.92
CA ILE A 259 -4.92 14.66 -18.59
C ILE A 259 -3.57 13.97 -18.74
N LEU A 260 -2.82 14.22 -19.81
CA LEU A 260 -1.50 13.62 -20.00
C LEU A 260 -0.51 14.01 -18.92
N ILE A 261 -0.44 15.30 -18.57
CA ILE A 261 0.44 15.79 -17.51
C ILE A 261 0.07 15.15 -16.17
N ALA A 262 -1.22 15.02 -15.88
CA ALA A 262 -1.68 14.35 -14.67
C ALA A 262 -1.32 12.87 -14.66
N LEU A 263 -1.54 12.15 -15.75
CA LEU A 263 -1.21 10.73 -15.88
C LEU A 263 0.30 10.50 -15.74
N ASP A 264 1.12 11.31 -16.40
CA ASP A 264 2.58 11.27 -16.27
C ASP A 264 3.04 11.53 -14.82
N THR A 265 2.45 12.52 -14.15
CA THR A 265 2.71 12.79 -12.73
C THR A 265 2.33 11.60 -11.85
N MET A 266 1.26 10.88 -12.21
CA MET A 266 0.83 9.65 -11.55
C MET A 266 1.67 8.43 -11.93
N LEU A 267 2.77 8.58 -12.69
CA LEU A 267 3.60 7.49 -13.21
C LEU A 267 2.85 6.48 -14.08
N VAL A 268 1.74 6.92 -14.68
CA VAL A 268 1.07 6.13 -15.70
C VAL A 268 1.86 6.30 -16.99
N ASP A 269 2.20 5.19 -17.63
CA ASP A 269 2.91 5.22 -18.91
C ASP A 269 2.04 5.88 -19.99
N THR A 270 2.36 7.12 -20.32
CA THR A 270 1.71 7.93 -21.35
C THR A 270 2.41 7.81 -22.72
N GLY A 271 3.47 6.98 -22.84
CA GLY A 271 4.23 6.82 -24.07
C GLY A 271 3.38 6.37 -25.26
N ILE A 272 2.42 5.48 -25.01
CA ILE A 272 1.44 5.05 -26.01
C ILE A 272 0.62 6.25 -26.49
N LEU A 273 0.17 7.11 -25.57
CA LEU A 273 -0.65 8.27 -25.92
C LEU A 273 0.15 9.27 -26.75
N TYR A 274 1.40 9.57 -26.39
CA TYR A 274 2.28 10.44 -27.18
C TYR A 274 2.50 9.92 -28.61
N THR A 275 2.73 8.62 -28.74
CA THR A 275 2.95 7.96 -30.05
C THR A 275 1.78 8.18 -31.01
N PHE A 276 0.54 8.16 -30.51
CA PHE A 276 -0.64 8.43 -31.33
C PHE A 276 -0.95 9.92 -31.47
N LEU A 277 -0.65 10.73 -30.46
CA LEU A 277 -1.01 12.14 -30.44
C LEU A 277 -0.10 13.02 -31.29
N GLU A 278 1.21 12.78 -31.28
CA GLU A 278 2.14 13.61 -32.05
C GLU A 278 1.78 13.63 -33.54
N PRO A 279 1.55 12.48 -34.22
CA PRO A 279 1.14 12.48 -35.62
C PRO A 279 -0.19 13.22 -35.87
N LEU A 280 -1.16 13.08 -34.96
CA LEU A 280 -2.43 13.80 -35.05
C LEU A 280 -2.23 15.31 -34.89
N GLY A 281 -1.38 15.74 -33.96
CA GLY A 281 -1.02 17.14 -33.75
C GLY A 281 -0.37 17.75 -34.99
N TRP A 282 0.61 17.05 -35.59
CA TRP A 282 1.21 17.45 -36.86
C TRP A 282 0.18 17.47 -38.00
N GLY A 283 -0.72 16.49 -38.06
CA GLY A 283 -1.79 16.44 -39.04
C GLY A 283 -2.72 17.66 -38.97
N ILE A 284 -3.16 18.03 -37.77
CA ILE A 284 -3.99 19.22 -37.54
C ILE A 284 -3.20 20.49 -37.89
N ALA A 285 -1.93 20.59 -37.48
CA ALA A 285 -1.08 21.73 -37.78
C ALA A 285 -0.92 21.94 -39.29
N VAL A 286 -0.72 20.86 -40.06
CA VAL A 286 -0.64 20.91 -41.53
C VAL A 286 -1.96 21.40 -42.14
N VAL A 287 -3.12 20.89 -41.68
CA VAL A 287 -4.43 21.31 -42.18
C VAL A 287 -4.68 22.79 -41.91
N VAL A 288 -4.36 23.28 -40.71
CA VAL A 288 -4.51 24.69 -40.33
C VAL A 288 -3.57 25.58 -41.15
N ALA A 289 -2.30 25.18 -41.29
CA ALA A 289 -1.31 25.92 -42.07
C ALA A 289 -1.69 25.99 -43.57
N PHE A 290 -2.23 24.92 -44.14
CA PHE A 290 -2.70 24.93 -45.53
C PHE A 290 -3.91 25.83 -45.72
N LYS A 291 -4.90 25.75 -44.81
CA LYS A 291 -6.16 26.51 -44.92
C LYS A 291 -5.93 28.03 -44.88
N TRP A 292 -5.03 28.50 -44.01
CA TRP A 292 -4.82 29.94 -43.77
C TRP A 292 -3.54 30.52 -44.39
N GLY A 293 -2.51 29.72 -44.67
CA GLY A 293 -1.24 30.22 -45.21
C GLY A 293 -1.03 29.96 -46.70
N ILE A 294 -1.37 28.77 -47.17
CA ILE A 294 -0.99 28.30 -48.52
C ILE A 294 -2.11 28.47 -49.54
N LYS A 295 -3.37 28.34 -49.10
CA LYS A 295 -4.55 28.45 -49.99
C LYS A 295 -4.56 29.76 -50.77
N ASP A 296 -4.37 30.89 -50.09
CA ASP A 296 -4.50 32.20 -50.73
C ASP A 296 -3.35 32.48 -51.69
N ALA A 297 -2.12 32.09 -51.33
CA ALA A 297 -0.95 32.17 -52.20
C ALA A 297 -1.10 31.30 -53.47
N LEU A 298 -1.66 30.10 -53.35
CA LEU A 298 -1.92 29.22 -54.50
C LEU A 298 -3.01 29.77 -55.42
N VAL A 299 -4.08 30.36 -54.84
CA VAL A 299 -5.15 30.97 -55.62
C VAL A 299 -4.65 32.21 -56.38
N GLU A 300 -3.78 33.00 -55.76
CA GLU A 300 -3.22 34.20 -56.37
C GLU A 300 -2.20 33.87 -57.47
N TYR A 301 -1.33 32.87 -57.25
CA TYR A 301 -0.44 32.33 -58.28
C TYR A 301 -1.22 31.72 -59.46
N ALA A 302 -2.28 30.97 -59.20
CA ALA A 302 -3.13 30.38 -60.23
C ALA A 302 -3.91 31.44 -61.03
N LYS A 303 -4.17 32.62 -60.46
CA LYS A 303 -4.77 33.77 -61.18
C LYS A 303 -3.74 34.52 -62.03
N GLN A 304 -2.48 34.60 -61.60
CA GLN A 304 -1.42 35.25 -62.38
C GLN A 304 -0.95 34.42 -63.59
N ASN A 305 -1.10 33.10 -63.53
CA ASN A 305 -0.71 32.16 -64.58
C ASN A 305 -1.89 31.62 -65.43
N LYS A 306 -3.03 32.32 -65.43
CA LYS A 306 -4.14 32.12 -66.38
C LYS A 306 -4.22 33.31 -67.32
#